data_AF-A0A847MS74-F1
#
_entry.id   AF-A0A847MS74-F1
#
_cell.length_a   1.000
_cell.length_b   1.000
_cell.length_c   1.000
_cell.angle_alpha   90.00
_cell.angle_beta   90.00
_cell.angle_gamma   90.00
#
_symmetry.space_group_name_H-M   'P 1'
#
loop_
_entity.id
_entity.type
_entity.pdbx_description
1 polymer ?
#
loop_
_entity_poly.entity_id
_entity_poly.type
_entity_poly.pdbx_seq_one_letter_code
_entity_poly.pdbx_strand_id
1 'polypeptide(L)'
;MDMLDNVAFFVEDEPPADQPDDLLGIYEGTPLTERDWGWGAGALPDRIVLFQGPLMRFCEDREHLEEEITITVVHEIAHHFGIDDDRLHALGWG
;
A
#
# COMPACT_ATOMS: atom_id res chain seq x y z
N MET A 1 9.72 -3.31 -14.92
CA MET A 1 8.97 -3.88 -13.77
C MET A 1 9.89 -4.15 -12.58
N ASP A 2 11.10 -3.56 -12.55
CA ASP A 2 12.10 -3.71 -11.46
C ASP A 2 11.78 -2.88 -10.20
N MET A 3 10.70 -2.08 -10.22
CA MET A 3 10.35 -1.15 -9.13
C MET A 3 9.50 -1.78 -8.02
N LEU A 4 8.95 -2.98 -8.25
CA LEU A 4 8.27 -3.79 -7.22
C LEU A 4 9.13 -4.99 -6.78
N ASP A 5 10.42 -5.00 -7.15
CA ASP A 5 11.34 -6.04 -6.70
C ASP A 5 11.41 -5.99 -5.17
N ASN A 6 10.84 -7.03 -4.55
CA ASN A 6 10.74 -7.21 -3.09
C ASN A 6 9.59 -6.47 -2.37
N VAL A 7 8.44 -6.27 -3.02
CA VAL A 7 7.17 -5.90 -2.35
C VAL A 7 6.25 -7.12 -2.20
N ALA A 8 5.70 -7.32 -1.01
CA ALA A 8 4.71 -8.36 -0.71
C ALA A 8 3.37 -7.75 -0.27
N PHE A 9 2.28 -8.31 -0.78
CA PHE A 9 0.93 -7.87 -0.44
C PHE A 9 0.34 -8.72 0.69
N PHE A 10 -0.29 -8.06 1.65
CA PHE A 10 -0.96 -8.66 2.78
C PHE A 10 -2.39 -8.13 2.88
N VAL A 11 -3.26 -8.95 3.44
CA VAL A 11 -4.62 -8.55 3.82
C VAL A 11 -4.76 -8.81 5.31
N GLU A 12 -5.19 -7.81 6.04
CA GLU A 12 -5.49 -7.88 7.47
C GLU A 12 -6.93 -7.43 7.72
N ASP A 13 -7.52 -7.87 8.84
CA ASP A 13 -8.95 -7.64 9.09
C ASP A 13 -9.26 -6.16 9.37
N GLU A 14 -8.46 -5.50 10.22
CA GLU A 14 -8.66 -4.11 10.65
C GLU A 14 -7.31 -3.39 10.85
N PRO A 15 -7.26 -2.04 10.74
CA PRO A 15 -6.08 -1.26 11.06
C PRO A 15 -5.64 -1.40 12.53
N PRO A 16 -4.35 -1.20 12.84
CA PRO A 16 -3.88 -1.03 14.21
C PRO A 16 -4.60 0.11 14.94
N ALA A 17 -4.75 -0.03 16.27
CA ALA A 17 -5.52 0.94 17.07
C ALA A 17 -4.90 2.35 17.16
N ASP A 18 -3.66 2.53 16.73
CA ASP A 18 -2.96 3.82 16.62
C ASP A 18 -3.09 4.45 15.22
N GLN A 19 -3.77 3.78 14.29
CA GLN A 19 -4.09 4.28 12.95
C GLN A 19 -5.58 4.64 12.84
N PRO A 20 -5.97 5.41 11.81
CA PRO A 20 -7.38 5.68 11.54
C PRO A 20 -8.19 4.41 11.24
N ASP A 21 -9.41 4.32 11.78
CA ASP A 21 -10.33 3.18 11.59
C ASP A 21 -10.82 3.01 10.13
N ASP A 22 -10.65 4.04 9.31
CA ASP A 22 -11.03 4.10 7.89
C ASP A 22 -9.83 3.95 6.94
N LEU A 23 -8.64 3.64 7.46
CA LEU A 23 -7.45 3.37 6.66
C LEU A 23 -7.68 2.14 5.76
N LEU A 24 -7.62 2.32 4.44
CA LEU A 24 -7.88 1.23 3.47
C LEU A 24 -6.64 0.37 3.20
N GLY A 25 -5.46 0.97 3.26
CA GLY A 25 -4.20 0.28 3.12
C GLY A 25 -3.03 1.11 3.62
N ILE A 26 -1.85 0.48 3.71
CA ILE A 26 -0.62 1.14 4.12
C ILE A 26 0.61 0.45 3.53
N TYR A 27 1.59 1.25 3.10
CA TYR A 27 2.94 0.79 2.79
C TYR A 27 3.82 0.72 4.05
N GLU A 28 4.31 -0.46 4.39
CA GLU A 28 5.28 -0.70 5.45
C GLU A 28 6.62 -1.16 4.86
N GLY A 29 7.61 -0.27 4.79
CA GLY A 29 8.95 -0.61 4.31
C GLY A 29 10.06 -0.13 5.22
N THR A 30 11.24 -0.74 5.11
CA THR A 30 12.46 -0.22 5.73
C THR A 30 13.16 0.70 4.72
N PRO A 31 13.48 1.96 5.07
CA PRO A 31 14.10 2.91 4.14
C PRO A 31 15.34 2.34 3.45
N LEU A 32 15.47 2.57 2.14
CA LEU A 32 16.63 2.16 1.32
C LEU A 32 17.97 2.62 1.92
N THR A 33 17.99 3.73 2.64
CA THR A 33 19.19 4.31 3.30
C THR A 33 19.68 3.52 4.51
N GLU A 34 18.86 2.62 5.07
CA GLU A 34 19.22 1.74 6.19
C GLU A 34 19.59 0.31 5.70
N ARG A 35 19.55 0.07 4.38
CA ARG A 35 20.03 -1.16 3.72
C ARG A 35 21.56 -1.15 3.60
N ASP A 36 22.26 -1.31 4.73
CA ASP A 36 23.72 -1.43 4.73
C ASP A 36 24.19 -2.79 4.17
N TRP A 37 25.47 -2.92 3.80
CA TRP A 37 26.09 -4.01 3.03
C TRP A 37 26.00 -5.44 3.64
N GLY A 38 25.35 -5.61 4.79
CA GLY A 38 25.10 -6.90 5.47
C GLY A 38 23.74 -7.55 5.19
N TRP A 39 22.85 -6.93 4.41
CA TRP A 39 21.45 -7.35 4.18
C TRP A 39 21.26 -8.59 3.28
N GLY A 40 22.32 -9.17 2.72
CA GLY A 40 22.24 -10.20 1.68
C GLY A 40 21.72 -11.59 2.06
N ALA A 41 21.23 -11.83 3.29
CA ALA A 41 20.83 -13.17 3.75
C ALA A 41 19.47 -13.28 4.48
N GLY A 42 18.70 -12.19 4.64
CA GLY A 42 17.46 -12.23 5.44
C GLY A 42 16.55 -11.00 5.38
N ALA A 43 16.66 -10.18 4.33
CA ALA A 43 15.81 -9.02 4.12
C ALA A 43 14.34 -9.45 3.97
N LEU A 44 13.44 -8.95 4.83
CA LEU A 44 12.01 -9.08 4.58
C LEU A 44 11.59 -8.12 3.46
N PRO A 45 10.63 -8.51 2.60
CA PRO A 45 10.06 -7.62 1.61
C PRO A 45 9.38 -6.42 2.26
N ASP A 46 9.38 -5.29 1.56
CA ASP A 46 8.47 -4.19 1.90
C ASP A 46 7.03 -4.70 1.74
N ARG A 47 6.11 -4.23 2.58
CA ARG A 47 4.74 -4.74 2.64
C ARG A 47 3.76 -3.68 2.18
N ILE A 48 2.78 -4.07 1.39
CA ILE A 48 1.54 -3.31 1.23
C ILE A 48 0.45 -4.10 1.94
N VAL A 49 -0.12 -3.53 2.99
CA VAL A 49 -1.20 -4.14 3.76
C VAL A 49 -2.51 -3.48 3.36
N LEU A 50 -3.50 -4.28 2.97
CA LEU A 50 -4.87 -3.83 2.73
C LEU A 50 -5.76 -4.27 3.89
N PHE A 51 -6.65 -3.40 4.36
CA PHE A 51 -7.53 -3.68 5.48
C PHE A 51 -8.93 -4.06 4.99
N GLN A 52 -9.29 -5.33 5.20
CA GLN A 52 -10.54 -5.90 4.69
C GLN A 52 -11.78 -5.22 5.28
N GLY A 53 -11.80 -4.96 6.59
CA GLY A 53 -12.90 -4.33 7.29
C GLY A 53 -13.26 -2.96 6.70
N PRO A 54 -12.31 -2.00 6.67
CA PRO A 54 -12.50 -0.68 6.04
C PRO A 54 -12.94 -0.78 4.58
N LEU A 55 -12.28 -1.61 3.76
CA LEU A 55 -12.64 -1.79 2.35
C LEU A 55 -14.07 -2.30 2.17
N MET A 56 -14.52 -3.27 2.98
CA MET A 56 -15.89 -3.78 2.94
C MET A 56 -16.93 -2.77 3.47
N ARG A 57 -16.55 -1.84 4.34
CA ARG A 57 -17.43 -0.74 4.79
C ARG A 57 -17.54 0.36 3.75
N PHE A 58 -16.47 0.60 3.01
CA PHE A 58 -16.39 1.64 1.99
C PHE A 58 -17.08 1.23 0.68
N CYS A 59 -16.91 -0.03 0.26
CA CYS A 59 -17.39 -0.52 -1.02
C CYS A 59 -18.81 -1.10 -0.93
N GLU A 60 -19.65 -0.78 -1.91
CA GLU A 60 -21.04 -1.24 -1.97
C GLU A 60 -21.17 -2.63 -2.61
N ASP A 61 -20.25 -2.96 -3.52
CA ASP A 61 -20.22 -4.22 -4.24
C ASP A 61 -18.81 -4.65 -4.61
N ARG A 62 -18.72 -5.78 -5.32
CA ARG A 62 -17.45 -6.38 -5.72
C ARG A 62 -16.71 -5.58 -6.78
N GLU A 63 -17.42 -4.94 -7.71
CA GLU A 63 -16.78 -4.16 -8.79
C GLU A 63 -16.13 -2.93 -8.19
N HIS A 64 -16.85 -2.22 -7.33
CA HIS A 64 -16.32 -1.11 -6.54
C HIS A 64 -15.12 -1.56 -5.69
N LEU A 65 -15.19 -2.73 -5.03
CA LEU A 65 -14.07 -3.25 -4.24
C LEU A 65 -12.81 -3.54 -5.09
N GLU A 66 -12.97 -4.11 -6.27
CA GLU A 66 -11.84 -4.39 -7.18
C GLU A 66 -11.19 -3.08 -7.67
N GLU A 67 -11.98 -2.06 -7.97
CA GLU A 67 -11.50 -0.72 -8.32
C GLU A 67 -10.78 -0.06 -7.14
N GLU A 68 -11.40 -0.07 -5.95
CA GLU A 68 -10.86 0.58 -4.76
C GLU A 68 -9.54 -0.04 -4.29
N ILE A 69 -9.42 -1.38 -4.37
CA ILE A 69 -8.15 -2.07 -4.12
C ILE A 69 -7.07 -1.58 -5.08
N THR A 70 -7.41 -1.41 -6.36
CA THR A 70 -6.45 -0.95 -7.37
C THR A 70 -6.01 0.48 -7.07
N ILE A 71 -6.97 1.35 -6.76
CA ILE A 71 -6.72 2.75 -6.39
C ILE A 71 -5.82 2.81 -5.16
N THR A 72 -6.16 2.10 -4.08
CA THR A 72 -5.38 2.06 -2.84
C THR A 72 -3.95 1.59 -3.10
N VAL A 73 -3.76 0.48 -3.83
CA VAL A 73 -2.41 -0.03 -4.15
C VAL A 73 -1.61 0.95 -4.99
N VAL A 74 -2.22 1.62 -5.98
CA VAL A 74 -1.53 2.61 -6.80
C VAL A 74 -1.10 3.81 -5.97
N HIS A 75 -1.95 4.29 -5.06
CA HIS A 75 -1.62 5.37 -4.13
C HIS A 75 -0.42 5.01 -3.26
N GLU A 76 -0.45 3.86 -2.59
CA GLU A 76 0.64 3.42 -1.69
C GLU A 76 1.98 3.28 -2.43
N ILE A 77 1.96 2.74 -3.66
CA ILE A 77 3.16 2.63 -4.50
C ILE A 77 3.65 4.03 -4.90
N ALA A 78 2.75 4.90 -5.34
CA ALA A 78 3.10 6.24 -5.81
C ALA A 78 3.71 7.09 -4.70
N HIS A 79 3.11 7.08 -3.50
CA HIS A 79 3.65 7.75 -2.33
C HIS A 79 5.03 7.22 -1.94
N HIS A 80 5.25 5.91 -2.02
CA HIS A 80 6.58 5.33 -1.82
C HIS A 80 7.63 5.89 -2.79
N PHE A 81 7.24 6.19 -4.03
CA PHE A 81 8.10 6.81 -5.04
C PHE A 81 8.15 8.35 -4.96
N GLY A 82 7.51 8.97 -3.97
CA GLY A 82 7.47 10.43 -3.79
C GLY A 82 6.60 11.15 -4.82
N ILE A 83 5.60 10.46 -5.37
CA ILE A 83 4.55 11.05 -6.21
C ILE A 83 3.43 11.50 -5.28
N ASP A 84 2.94 12.74 -5.46
CA ASP A 84 1.87 13.32 -4.65
C ASP A 84 0.46 13.05 -5.23
N ASP A 85 -0.56 13.34 -4.42
CA ASP A 85 -1.98 13.15 -4.78
C ASP A 85 -2.42 14.00 -5.98
N ASP A 86 -1.90 15.22 -6.09
CA ASP A 86 -2.20 16.11 -7.22
C ASP A 86 -1.77 15.46 -8.54
N ARG A 87 -0.59 14.81 -8.53
CA ARG A 87 -0.09 14.08 -9.69
C ARG A 87 -0.88 12.82 -9.99
N LEU A 88 -1.35 12.11 -8.97
CA LEU A 88 -2.19 10.91 -9.13
C LEU A 88 -3.56 11.24 -9.71
N HIS A 89 -4.23 12.28 -9.20
CA HIS A 89 -5.47 12.80 -9.76
C HIS A 89 -5.32 13.16 -11.24
N ALA A 90 -4.22 13.82 -11.62
CA ALA A 90 -3.95 14.18 -13.01
C ALA A 90 -3.76 12.96 -13.94
N LEU A 91 -3.45 11.79 -13.36
CA LEU A 91 -3.29 10.51 -14.07
C LEU A 91 -4.56 9.65 -14.03
N GLY A 92 -5.64 10.11 -13.38
CA GLY A 92 -6.91 9.40 -13.26
C GLY A 92 -6.99 8.45 -12.06
N TRP A 93 -6.14 8.64 -11.05
CA TRP A 93 -6.08 7.81 -9.84
C TRP A 93 -6.43 8.64 -8.60
N GLY A 94 -7.64 9.21 -8.57
CA GLY A 94 -8.12 10.03 -7.45
C GLY A 94 -9.43 9.51 -6.90
#